data_AF-A0A2V6FYP0-F1
#
_entry.id   AF-A0A2V6FYP0-F1
#
_cell.length_a   1.000
_cell.length_b   1.000
_cell.length_c   1.000
_cell.angle_alpha   90.00
_cell.angle_beta   90.00
_cell.angle_gamma   90.00
#
_symmetry.space_group_name_H-M   'P 1'
#
loop_
_entity.id
_entity.type
_entity.pdbx_description
1 polymer ?
#
loop_
_entity_poly.entity_id
_entity_poly.type
_entity_poly.pdbx_seq_one_letter_code
_entity_poly.pdbx_strand_id
1 'polypeptide(L)'
;MEEIVAIKATDKRGTKHFFVTWGRAFDPVDPKPLLTAVRPALSQFGLSGIRSLQVCSTLQEASGQPYFFEALLAFSQKRIPYGKTYSTWNAACRKQIASGKDIYYLGKPVT
;
A
#
# COMPACT_ATOMS: atom_id res chain seq x y z
N MET A 1 8.08 9.17 5.97
CA MET A 1 6.98 8.31 5.53
C MET A 1 6.49 7.59 6.75
N GLU A 2 5.19 7.61 6.96
CA GLU A 2 4.53 6.94 8.08
C GLU A 2 4.74 5.43 8.02
N GLU A 3 4.51 4.75 9.13
CA GLU A 3 4.70 3.29 9.19
C GLU A 3 3.75 2.57 8.23
N ILE A 4 2.49 3.02 8.23
CA ILE A 4 1.40 2.58 7.36
C ILE A 4 1.01 3.77 6.48
N VAL A 5 0.80 3.53 5.20
CA VAL A 5 0.41 4.56 4.24
C VAL A 5 -0.78 4.13 3.41
N ALA A 6 -1.55 5.11 2.95
CA ALA A 6 -2.55 4.91 1.91
C ALA A 6 -1.97 5.29 0.54
N ILE A 7 -2.29 4.51 -0.49
CA ILE A 7 -1.94 4.78 -1.89
C ILE A 7 -3.21 5.03 -2.67
N LYS A 8 -3.24 6.11 -3.43
CA LYS A 8 -4.29 6.44 -4.39
C LYS A 8 -3.82 6.09 -5.80
N ALA A 9 -4.49 5.13 -6.42
CA ALA A 9 -4.34 4.79 -7.83
C ALA A 9 -5.46 5.45 -8.64
N THR A 10 -5.15 6.03 -9.78
CA THR A 10 -6.16 6.54 -10.72
C THR A 10 -6.05 5.76 -12.02
N ASP A 11 -7.13 5.15 -12.47
CA ASP A 11 -7.17 4.42 -13.74
C ASP A 11 -7.23 5.38 -14.96
N LYS A 12 -7.24 4.82 -16.17
CA LYS A 12 -7.40 5.59 -17.42
C LYS A 12 -8.77 6.29 -17.54
N ARG A 13 -9.80 5.83 -16.83
CA ARG A 13 -11.16 6.40 -16.82
C ARG A 13 -11.31 7.53 -15.78
N GLY A 14 -10.30 7.73 -14.94
CA GLY A 14 -10.34 8.71 -13.84
C GLY A 14 -10.89 8.15 -12.53
N THR A 15 -11.22 6.85 -12.48
CA THR A 15 -11.68 6.17 -11.26
C THR A 15 -10.54 6.14 -10.25
N LYS A 16 -10.85 6.51 -9.01
CA LYS A 16 -9.89 6.47 -7.89
C LYS A 16 -10.05 5.15 -7.14
N HIS A 17 -8.93 4.50 -6.90
CA HIS A 17 -8.81 3.29 -6.13
C HIS A 17 -7.82 3.54 -4.99
N PHE A 18 -8.11 3.00 -3.82
CA PHE A 18 -7.28 3.22 -2.65
C PHE A 18 -6.77 1.90 -2.08
N PHE A 19 -5.57 1.95 -1.53
CA PHE A 19 -4.89 0.82 -0.93
C PHE A 19 -4.25 1.22 0.38
N VAL A 20 -4.09 0.28 1.32
CA VAL A 20 -3.26 0.44 2.52
C VAL A 20 -2.10 -0.55 2.47
N THR A 21 -0.90 -0.08 2.83
CA THR A 21 0.32 -0.90 2.84
C THR A 21 1.37 -0.33 3.80
N TRP A 22 2.51 -1.00 3.94
CA TRP A 22 3.64 -0.52 4.74
C TRP A 22 4.41 0.58 4.02
N GLY A 23 4.48 1.76 4.65
CA GLY A 23 5.42 2.80 4.26
C GLY A 23 6.81 2.56 4.83
N ARG A 24 6.91 2.05 6.07
CA ARG A 24 8.19 1.89 6.80
C ARG A 24 9.24 1.06 6.06
N ALA A 25 8.82 0.10 5.25
CA ALA A 25 9.73 -0.76 4.48
C ALA A 25 10.48 0.03 3.39
N PHE A 26 10.00 1.19 2.98
CA PHE A 26 10.61 2.01 1.94
C PHE A 26 11.26 3.27 2.51
N ASP A 27 11.94 4.01 1.64
CA ASP A 27 12.63 5.24 2.02
C ASP A 27 11.65 6.23 2.68
N PRO A 28 12.01 6.85 3.81
CA PRO A 28 11.11 7.75 4.52
C PRO A 28 10.83 9.06 3.76
N VAL A 29 11.60 9.41 2.74
CA VAL A 29 11.50 10.68 2.02
C VAL A 29 10.97 10.46 0.60
N ASP A 30 11.45 9.44 -0.11
CA ASP A 30 11.03 9.17 -1.49
C ASP A 30 9.95 8.08 -1.58
N PRO A 31 8.72 8.40 -2.05
CA PRO A 31 7.69 7.39 -2.26
C PRO A 31 7.89 6.54 -3.52
N LYS A 32 8.75 6.94 -4.47
CA LYS A 32 8.90 6.24 -5.76
C LYS A 32 9.26 4.76 -5.63
N PRO A 33 10.15 4.32 -4.71
CA PRO A 33 10.45 2.90 -4.54
C PRO A 33 9.22 2.08 -4.13
N LEU A 34 8.40 2.59 -3.21
CA LEU A 34 7.15 1.95 -2.80
C LEU A 34 6.18 1.85 -3.98
N LEU A 35 5.94 2.96 -4.67
CA LEU A 35 5.00 3.00 -5.80
C LEU A 35 5.44 2.09 -6.95
N THR A 36 6.75 2.00 -7.19
CA THR A 36 7.34 1.08 -8.17
C THR A 36 7.08 -0.38 -7.79
N ALA A 37 7.23 -0.73 -6.51
CA ALA A 37 6.96 -2.09 -6.02
C ALA A 37 5.48 -2.45 -6.06
N VAL A 38 4.59 -1.50 -5.76
CA VAL A 38 3.13 -1.71 -5.71
C VAL A 38 2.52 -1.83 -7.11
N ARG A 39 2.97 -1.02 -8.07
CA ARG A 39 2.37 -0.91 -9.42
C ARG A 39 2.11 -2.26 -10.12
N PRO A 40 3.07 -3.20 -10.23
CA PRO A 40 2.81 -4.47 -10.91
C PRO A 40 1.78 -5.34 -10.18
N ALA A 41 1.74 -5.27 -8.84
CA ALA A 41 0.82 -6.06 -8.02
C ALA A 41 -0.65 -5.62 -8.14
N LEU A 42 -0.92 -4.40 -8.62
CA LEU A 42 -2.29 -3.88 -8.77
C LEU A 42 -3.15 -4.71 -9.73
N SER A 43 -2.52 -5.39 -10.69
CA SER A 43 -3.20 -6.30 -11.62
C SER A 43 -3.92 -7.45 -10.92
N GLN A 44 -3.43 -7.90 -9.75
CA GLN A 44 -4.05 -8.96 -8.96
C GLN A 44 -5.41 -8.56 -8.37
N PHE A 45 -5.66 -7.25 -8.25
CA PHE A 45 -6.92 -6.69 -7.77
C PHE A 45 -7.88 -6.36 -8.92
N GLY A 46 -7.62 -6.88 -10.13
CA GLY A 46 -8.42 -6.60 -11.33
C GLY A 46 -8.20 -5.20 -11.91
N LEU A 47 -7.24 -4.43 -11.39
CA LEU A 47 -6.98 -3.08 -11.88
C LEU A 47 -5.94 -3.11 -13.01
N SER A 48 -6.41 -2.79 -14.22
CA SER A 48 -5.56 -2.61 -15.39
C SER A 48 -5.56 -1.14 -15.84
N GLY A 49 -4.48 -0.71 -16.51
CA GLY A 49 -4.40 0.63 -17.07
C GLY A 49 -4.34 1.75 -16.02
N ILE A 50 -3.54 1.57 -14.96
CA ILE A 50 -3.29 2.63 -13.97
C ILE A 50 -2.55 3.80 -14.61
N ARG A 51 -3.19 4.97 -14.62
CA ARG A 51 -2.65 6.25 -15.12
C ARG A 51 -1.67 6.85 -14.15
N SER A 52 -2.02 6.93 -12.86
CA SER A 52 -1.17 7.51 -11.82
C SER A 52 -1.26 6.75 -10.50
N LEU A 53 -0.18 6.83 -9.73
CA LEU A 53 -0.07 6.31 -8.38
C LEU A 53 0.58 7.38 -7.52
N GLN A 54 0.04 7.59 -6.32
CA GLN A 54 0.60 8.51 -5.35
C GLN A 54 0.30 8.01 -3.94
N VAL A 55 1.24 8.25 -3.02
CA VAL A 55 0.97 8.10 -1.59
C VAL A 55 0.07 9.27 -1.17
N CYS A 56 -1.00 8.99 -0.43
CA CYS A 56 -1.84 10.03 0.15
C CYS A 56 -1.01 10.85 1.16
N SER A 57 -1.28 12.16 1.28
CA SER A 57 -0.62 13.02 2.25
C SER A 57 -0.92 12.59 3.68
N THR A 58 -2.12 12.04 3.90
CA THR A 58 -2.56 11.48 5.18
C THR A 58 -3.44 10.24 4.95
N LEU A 59 -3.56 9.40 5.97
CA LEU A 59 -4.52 8.28 5.97
C LEU A 59 -5.98 8.78 5.85
N GLN A 60 -6.27 10.01 6.28
CA GLN A 60 -7.60 10.61 6.20
C GLN A 60 -8.14 10.68 4.76
N GLU A 61 -7.28 10.84 3.75
CA GLU A 61 -7.72 10.84 2.34
C GLU A 61 -8.40 9.53 1.92
N ALA A 62 -8.08 8.41 2.58
CA ALA A 62 -8.64 7.10 2.29
C ALA A 62 -9.69 6.65 3.32
N SER A 63 -9.96 7.43 4.38
CA SER A 63 -10.77 6.98 5.51
C SER A 63 -12.24 6.73 5.17
N GLY A 64 -12.74 7.35 4.11
CA GLY A 64 -14.10 7.14 3.61
C GLY A 64 -14.25 5.91 2.70
N GLN A 65 -13.19 5.15 2.47
CA GLN A 65 -13.23 3.98 1.59
C GLN A 65 -13.73 2.74 2.34
N PRO A 66 -14.41 1.81 1.63
CA PRO A 66 -14.74 0.51 2.18
C PRO A 66 -13.51 -0.20 2.76
N TYR A 67 -13.69 -0.92 3.87
CA TYR A 67 -12.65 -1.72 4.52
C TYR A 67 -11.42 -0.94 5.01
N PHE A 68 -11.45 0.39 5.04
CA PHE A 68 -10.31 1.20 5.47
C PHE A 68 -9.87 0.87 6.90
N PHE A 69 -10.80 0.79 7.84
CA PHE A 69 -10.48 0.52 9.24
C PHE A 69 -10.02 -0.92 9.44
N GLU A 70 -10.60 -1.88 8.72
CA GLU A 70 -10.19 -3.28 8.71
C GLU A 70 -8.75 -3.42 8.21
N ALA A 71 -8.41 -2.73 7.11
CA ALA A 71 -7.06 -2.67 6.59
C ALA A 71 -6.10 -2.03 7.62
N LEU A 72 -6.47 -0.87 8.17
CA LEU A 72 -5.65 -0.17 9.15
C LEU A 72 -5.38 -1.03 10.39
N LEU A 73 -6.40 -1.69 10.93
CA LEU A 73 -6.29 -2.59 12.09
C LEU A 73 -5.43 -3.82 11.75
N ALA A 74 -5.62 -4.44 10.58
CA ALA A 74 -4.86 -5.60 10.14
C ALA A 74 -3.35 -5.32 10.04
N PHE A 75 -2.97 -4.10 9.63
CA PHE A 75 -1.58 -3.66 9.63
C PHE A 75 -1.11 -3.26 11.03
N SER A 76 -1.91 -2.51 11.78
CA SER A 76 -1.53 -2.00 13.11
C SER A 76 -1.29 -3.10 14.15
N GLN A 77 -1.89 -4.28 13.98
CA GLN A 77 -1.64 -5.45 14.85
C GLN A 77 -0.27 -6.11 14.62
N LYS A 78 0.39 -5.84 13.49
CA LYS A 78 1.69 -6.44 13.16
C LYS A 78 2.82 -5.59 13.74
N ARG A 79 3.67 -6.20 14.56
CA ARG A 79 4.82 -5.52 15.17
C ARG A 79 5.94 -5.29 14.16
N ILE A 80 6.38 -4.03 14.02
CA ILE A 80 7.62 -3.70 13.31
C ILE A 80 8.81 -3.95 14.27
N PRO A 81 9.76 -4.81 13.91
CA PRO A 81 10.94 -5.04 14.76
C PRO A 81 11.90 -3.85 14.71
N TYR A 82 12.67 -3.67 15.78
CA TYR A 82 13.73 -2.67 15.86
C TYR A 82 15.11 -3.33 15.98
N GLY A 83 16.16 -2.59 15.63
CA GLY A 83 17.55 -3.07 15.76
C GLY A 83 17.94 -4.10 14.70
N LYS A 84 18.70 -5.13 15.11
CA LYS A 84 19.39 -6.06 14.18
C LYS A 84 18.45 -6.84 13.25
N THR A 85 17.22 -7.09 13.66
CA THR A 85 16.23 -7.86 12.87
C THR A 85 15.44 -7.00 11.88
N TYR A 86 15.60 -5.67 11.94
CA TYR A 86 14.89 -4.75 11.05
C TYR A 86 15.23 -4.95 9.57
N SER A 87 16.50 -5.19 9.24
CA SER A 87 16.93 -5.37 7.84
C SER A 87 16.28 -6.60 7.19
N THR A 88 16.21 -7.71 7.93
CA THR A 88 15.53 -8.95 7.49
C THR A 88 14.04 -8.73 7.30
N TRP A 89 13.38 -8.08 8.26
CA TRP A 89 11.95 -7.73 8.16
C TRP A 89 11.68 -6.83 6.96
N ASN A 90 12.52 -5.81 6.76
CA ASN A 90 12.38 -4.86 5.65
C ASN A 90 12.47 -5.59 4.30
N ALA A 91 13.49 -6.43 4.10
CA ALA A 91 13.63 -7.21 2.88
C ALA A 91 12.43 -8.14 2.63
N ALA A 92 11.94 -8.81 3.68
CA ALA A 92 10.76 -9.67 3.59
C ALA A 92 9.48 -8.88 3.23
N CYS A 93 9.26 -7.75 3.89
CA CYS A 93 8.12 -6.87 3.66
C CYS A 93 8.12 -6.33 2.22
N ARG A 94 9.27 -5.85 1.71
CA ARG A 94 9.41 -5.42 0.31
C ARG A 94 9.05 -6.52 -0.68
N LYS A 95 9.47 -7.76 -0.41
CA LYS A 95 9.12 -8.93 -1.23
C LYS A 95 7.61 -9.25 -1.16
N GLN A 96 7.00 -9.12 0.01
CA GLN A 96 5.56 -9.32 0.19
C GLN A 96 4.75 -8.25 -0.57
N ILE A 97 5.17 -6.98 -0.51
CA ILE A 97 4.54 -5.90 -1.28
C ILE A 97 4.67 -6.11 -2.78
N ALA A 98 5.89 -6.41 -3.27
CA ALA A 98 6.12 -6.67 -4.69
C ALA A 98 5.32 -7.87 -5.22
N SER A 99 4.94 -8.81 -4.36
CA SER A 99 4.10 -9.97 -4.71
C SER A 99 2.60 -9.76 -4.48
N GLY A 100 2.18 -8.59 -3.98
CA GLY A 100 0.78 -8.25 -3.71
C GLY A 100 0.24 -8.67 -2.34
N LYS A 101 1.02 -9.37 -1.51
CA LYS A 101 0.56 -9.95 -0.24
C LYS A 101 0.36 -8.94 0.89
N ASP A 102 1.17 -7.88 0.92
CA ASP A 102 1.09 -6.82 1.92
C ASP A 102 0.49 -5.53 1.32
N ILE A 103 -0.51 -5.69 0.44
CA ILE A 103 -1.27 -4.62 -0.16
C ILE A 103 -2.76 -4.92 0.09
N TYR A 104 -3.44 -4.01 0.79
CA TYR A 104 -4.86 -4.15 1.08
C TYR A 104 -5.67 -3.21 0.18
N TYR A 105 -6.52 -3.76 -0.69
CA TYR A 105 -7.40 -2.96 -1.53
C TYR A 105 -8.65 -2.52 -0.76
N LEU A 106 -8.97 -1.22 -0.82
CA LEU A 106 -10.11 -0.62 -0.11
C LEU A 106 -11.39 -0.57 -0.96
N GLY A 107 -11.38 -1.17 -2.15
CA GLY A 107 -12.58 -1.30 -2.97
C GLY A 107 -13.32 -2.60 -2.69
N LYS A 108 -14.50 -2.73 -3.28
CA LYS A 108 -15.13 -4.05 -3.39
C LYS A 108 -14.32 -4.90 -4.39
N PRO A 109 -14.05 -6.18 -4.08
CA PRO A 109 -13.48 -7.11 -5.06
C PRO A 109 -14.36 -7.10 -6.31
N VAL A 110 -13.74 -6.96 -7.47
CA VAL A 110 -14.44 -7.19 -8.74
C VAL A 110 -14.45 -8.71 -8.91
N THR A 111 -15.52 -9.37 -8.47
CA THR A 111 -15.85 -10.76 -8.87
C THR A 111 -16.16 -10.83 -10.35
#